data_AF-M6ZLR7-F1
#
_entry.id   AF-M6ZLR7-F1
#
_cell.length_a   1.000
_cell.length_b   1.000
_cell.length_c   1.000
_cell.angle_alpha   90.00
_cell.angle_beta   90.00
_cell.angle_gamma   90.00
#
_symmetry.space_group_name_H-M   'P 1'
#
loop_
_entity.id
_entity.type
_entity.pdbx_description
1 polymer ?
#
loop_
_entity_poly.entity_id
_entity_poly.type
_entity_poly.pdbx_seq_one_letter_code
_entity_poly.pdbx_strand_id
1 'polypeptide(L)'
;SPNYDDTKEQPDVLPANFPNLLVNGSSGIAVGMATNIPPHNLRETIDAVIAVIRNPEITIPEILKIIPGPDFPTSGIIIGGEGLISAYSTGKGSIRIRSKVEIEEKKNGREVIVVTEIPYQVNKKVLLEKIGDLVNEKQIEGISEILDLSDRKGIRVEIHIKKDANAQVILNQLYKMTQLQVSYGITMLAILDNKPKIFNIKEILTAYAAHRREVIVRRTQFDLDKAEKRAHILEGLKIALENIEDVIKVIRASKNPPEAKQQLMIRFSLSEVQSDAILEMRLQRLTSLEVQKIIDELEEVRKLIIDLKDILAKPSRVNEIVCTELQEVGDKYGNKRKTEISTETIESSSFNAEDLNRG
;
A
#
# COMPACT_ATOMS: atom_id res chain seq x y z
N SER A 1 -18.08 -12.37 4.74
CA SER A 1 -19.46 -12.17 5.21
C SER A 1 -20.42 -12.28 4.05
N PRO A 2 -21.69 -12.67 4.26
CA PRO A 2 -22.70 -12.62 3.21
C PRO A 2 -22.89 -11.19 2.72
N ASN A 3 -23.33 -11.06 1.46
CA ASN A 3 -23.78 -9.80 0.90
C ASN A 3 -25.19 -9.44 1.42
N TYR A 4 -25.73 -8.28 1.02
CA TYR A 4 -26.96 -7.72 1.60
C TYR A 4 -28.23 -8.59 1.46
N ASP A 5 -28.24 -9.56 0.53
CA ASP A 5 -29.36 -10.47 0.27
C ASP A 5 -29.01 -11.95 0.52
N ASP A 6 -27.90 -12.22 1.20
CA ASP A 6 -27.42 -13.57 1.56
C ASP A 6 -27.22 -14.53 0.36
N THR A 7 -27.11 -14.03 -0.87
CA THR A 7 -26.94 -14.86 -2.07
C THR A 7 -25.47 -15.13 -2.42
N LYS A 8 -24.54 -14.29 -1.93
CA LYS A 8 -23.11 -14.35 -2.23
C LYS A 8 -22.27 -14.03 -1.00
N GLU A 9 -21.04 -14.52 -0.99
CA GLU A 9 -20.03 -14.10 -0.03
C GLU A 9 -19.25 -12.89 -0.57
N GLN A 10 -18.89 -11.98 0.34
CA GLN A 10 -18.01 -10.85 0.08
C GLN A 10 -16.84 -10.81 1.08
N PRO A 11 -15.65 -10.35 0.65
CA PRO A 11 -14.52 -10.18 1.55
C PRO A 11 -14.75 -8.99 2.46
N ASP A 12 -14.56 -9.18 3.77
CA ASP A 12 -14.64 -8.09 4.75
C ASP A 12 -13.44 -7.13 4.63
N VAL A 13 -12.27 -7.67 4.30
CA VAL A 13 -11.04 -6.93 4.01
C VAL A 13 -10.28 -7.60 2.87
N LEU A 14 -9.54 -6.80 2.09
CA LEU A 14 -8.69 -7.32 1.01
C LEU A 14 -7.28 -7.67 1.52
N PRO A 15 -6.56 -8.61 0.87
CA PRO A 15 -5.19 -8.98 1.26
C PRO A 15 -4.20 -7.81 1.26
N ALA A 16 -4.43 -6.79 0.41
CA ALA A 16 -3.66 -5.54 0.36
C ALA A 16 -2.13 -5.73 0.32
N ASN A 17 -1.58 -6.17 -0.81
CA ASN A 17 -0.13 -6.40 -1.00
C ASN A 17 0.74 -5.12 -0.95
N PHE A 18 0.15 -3.95 -0.74
CA PHE A 18 0.86 -2.70 -0.43
C PHE A 18 0.04 -1.85 0.56
N PRO A 19 0.67 -0.92 1.31
CA PRO A 19 0.02 -0.12 2.36
C PRO A 19 -0.88 0.99 1.79
N ASN A 20 -1.99 0.60 1.16
CA ASN A 20 -2.87 1.48 0.38
C ASN A 20 -3.41 2.70 1.15
N LEU A 21 -3.72 2.55 2.44
CA LEU A 21 -4.27 3.64 3.26
C LEU A 21 -3.36 4.88 3.28
N LEU A 22 -2.04 4.68 3.38
CA LEU A 22 -1.07 5.77 3.36
C LEU A 22 -0.72 6.18 1.92
N VAL A 23 -0.52 5.19 1.03
CA VAL A 23 -0.09 5.45 -0.35
C VAL A 23 -1.10 6.32 -1.10
N ASN A 24 -2.38 5.95 -1.06
CA ASN A 24 -3.43 6.70 -1.75
C ASN A 24 -4.14 7.73 -0.86
N GLY A 25 -3.97 7.63 0.46
CA GLY A 25 -4.72 8.44 1.40
C GLY A 25 -6.19 8.04 1.51
N SER A 26 -6.95 8.85 2.24
CA SER A 26 -8.38 8.70 2.40
C SER A 26 -8.99 10.01 2.88
N SER A 27 -10.17 10.36 2.39
CA SER A 27 -10.92 11.53 2.84
C SER A 27 -12.38 11.15 3.02
N GLY A 28 -12.99 11.55 4.13
CA GLY A 28 -14.38 11.21 4.42
C GLY A 28 -14.95 11.93 5.63
N ILE A 29 -16.26 12.16 5.62
CA ILE A 29 -17.00 12.79 6.71
C ILE A 29 -18.09 11.79 7.14
N ALA A 30 -18.12 11.51 8.44
CA ALA A 30 -19.13 10.70 9.10
C ALA A 30 -19.83 11.53 10.19
N VAL A 31 -20.80 10.93 10.89
CA VAL A 31 -21.53 11.62 11.96
C VAL A 31 -20.57 11.93 13.11
N GLY A 32 -20.23 13.21 13.28
CA GLY A 32 -19.36 13.70 14.35
C GLY A 32 -17.86 13.40 14.16
N MET A 33 -17.44 12.89 13.00
CA MET A 33 -16.05 12.50 12.73
C MET A 33 -15.64 12.84 11.30
N ALA A 34 -14.37 13.13 11.08
CA ALA A 34 -13.80 13.32 9.75
C ALA A 34 -12.44 12.63 9.67
N THR A 35 -12.11 12.09 8.49
CA THR A 35 -10.79 11.59 8.14
C THR A 35 -10.25 12.37 6.95
N ASN A 36 -8.96 12.69 7.01
CA ASN A 36 -8.22 13.29 5.92
C ASN A 36 -6.75 12.86 6.00
N ILE A 37 -6.45 11.74 5.36
CA ILE A 37 -5.12 11.13 5.29
C ILE A 37 -4.54 11.51 3.91
N PRO A 38 -3.42 12.24 3.85
CA PRO A 38 -2.80 12.57 2.57
C PRO A 38 -2.12 11.35 1.94
N PRO A 39 -1.91 11.35 0.61
CA PRO A 39 -1.15 10.31 -0.09
C PRO A 39 0.35 10.38 0.26
N HIS A 40 1.03 9.24 0.13
CA HIS A 40 2.45 9.07 0.43
C HIS A 40 3.14 8.30 -0.68
N ASN A 41 4.47 8.44 -0.74
CA ASN A 41 5.27 7.72 -1.71
C ASN A 41 5.25 6.21 -1.41
N LEU A 42 5.05 5.39 -2.44
CA LEU A 42 4.94 3.94 -2.30
C LEU A 42 6.22 3.32 -1.71
N ARG A 43 7.39 3.72 -2.21
CA ARG A 43 8.67 3.12 -1.82
C ARG A 43 8.99 3.44 -0.37
N GLU A 44 8.88 4.72 -0.01
CA GLU A 44 9.09 5.17 1.38
C GLU A 44 8.12 4.51 2.36
N THR A 45 6.85 4.35 1.97
CA THR A 45 5.85 3.70 2.84
C THR A 45 6.19 2.22 3.02
N ILE A 46 6.60 1.52 1.97
CA ILE A 46 7.05 0.12 2.04
C ILE A 46 8.29 -0.01 2.93
N ASP A 47 9.29 0.84 2.73
CA ASP A 47 10.53 0.83 3.50
C ASP A 47 10.24 1.05 5.00
N ALA A 48 9.28 1.92 5.34
CA ALA A 48 8.85 2.15 6.71
C ALA A 48 8.09 0.97 7.31
N VAL A 49 7.22 0.29 6.56
CA VAL A 49 6.58 -0.95 7.01
C VAL A 49 7.63 -2.02 7.31
N ILE A 50 8.61 -2.20 6.41
CA ILE A 50 9.71 -3.14 6.60
C ILE A 50 10.54 -2.77 7.84
N ALA A 51 10.82 -1.48 8.05
CA ALA A 51 11.53 -1.01 9.23
C ALA A 51 10.77 -1.32 10.53
N VAL A 52 9.44 -1.12 10.57
CA VAL A 52 8.59 -1.49 11.71
C VAL A 52 8.55 -3.01 11.93
N ILE A 53 8.56 -3.81 10.86
CA ILE A 53 8.60 -5.28 10.98
C ILE A 53 9.94 -5.74 11.59
N ARG A 54 11.06 -5.14 11.15
CA ARG A 54 12.41 -5.50 11.61
C ARG A 54 12.73 -4.98 13.00
N ASN A 55 12.22 -3.80 13.35
CA ASN A 55 12.40 -3.18 14.65
C ASN A 55 11.05 -2.66 15.18
N PRO A 56 10.29 -3.46 15.96
CA PRO A 56 9.03 -3.03 16.56
C PRO A 56 9.17 -1.79 17.47
N GLU A 57 10.35 -1.56 18.03
CA GLU A 57 10.65 -0.42 18.91
C GLU A 57 11.04 0.84 18.14
N ILE A 58 11.07 0.81 16.80
CA ILE A 58 11.39 1.99 15.98
C ILE A 58 10.54 3.19 16.38
N THR A 59 11.19 4.33 16.54
CA THR A 59 10.56 5.56 17.01
C THR A 59 9.96 6.35 15.85
N ILE A 60 8.98 7.22 16.13
CA ILE A 60 8.39 8.10 15.11
C ILE A 60 9.45 8.99 14.42
N PRO A 61 10.43 9.58 15.14
CA PRO A 61 11.53 10.31 14.50
C PRO A 61 12.36 9.47 13.53
N GLU A 62 12.56 8.18 13.80
CA GLU A 62 13.25 7.28 12.86
C GLU A 62 12.37 6.95 11.65
N ILE A 63 11.07 6.75 11.84
CA ILE A 63 10.11 6.58 10.75
C ILE A 63 10.09 7.82 9.85
N LEU A 64 10.16 9.02 10.43
CA LEU A 64 10.20 10.29 9.70
C LEU A 64 11.45 10.45 8.81
N LYS A 65 12.55 9.75 9.12
CA LYS A 65 13.73 9.72 8.23
C LYS A 65 13.46 8.89 6.96
N ILE A 66 12.50 7.96 7.02
CA ILE A 66 12.11 7.09 5.91
C ILE A 66 10.93 7.70 5.14
N ILE A 67 9.91 8.17 5.86
CA ILE A 67 8.76 8.91 5.32
C ILE A 67 8.89 10.37 5.77
N PRO A 68 9.59 11.23 5.01
CA PRO A 68 9.79 12.62 5.40
C PRO A 68 8.48 13.44 5.36
N GLY A 69 7.47 12.98 4.63
CA GLY A 69 6.15 13.61 4.58
C GLY A 69 5.24 13.02 3.51
N PRO A 70 4.06 13.61 3.29
CA PRO A 70 3.19 13.28 2.18
C PRO A 70 3.87 13.43 0.80
N ASP A 71 3.38 12.70 -0.20
CA ASP A 71 3.80 12.82 -1.59
C ASP A 71 2.54 12.96 -2.46
N PHE A 72 2.24 14.19 -2.86
CA PHE A 72 1.02 14.51 -3.58
C PHE A 72 1.18 14.20 -5.07
N PRO A 73 0.12 13.69 -5.72
CA PRO A 73 0.16 13.40 -7.16
C PRO A 73 0.36 14.65 -8.03
N THR A 74 0.02 15.82 -7.49
CA THR A 74 0.18 17.15 -8.12
C THR A 74 1.51 17.82 -7.78
N SER A 75 2.44 17.12 -7.14
CA SER A 75 3.73 17.64 -6.68
C SER A 75 3.56 18.78 -5.66
N GLY A 76 4.11 19.97 -5.90
CA GLY A 76 4.07 21.12 -5.01
C GLY A 76 5.14 21.09 -3.92
N ILE A 77 5.08 22.11 -3.06
CA ILE A 77 6.04 22.32 -1.98
C ILE A 77 5.28 22.28 -0.66
N ILE A 78 5.66 21.37 0.23
CA ILE A 78 5.17 21.34 1.61
C ILE A 78 5.98 22.33 2.44
N ILE A 79 5.25 23.15 3.20
CA ILE A 79 5.80 24.16 4.11
C ILE A 79 5.23 23.88 5.49
N GLY A 80 6.11 23.62 6.45
CA GLY A 80 5.68 23.14 7.77
C GLY A 80 6.49 21.93 8.23
N GLY A 81 7.13 22.05 9.39
CA GLY A 81 7.73 20.92 10.11
C GLY A 81 6.86 20.47 11.29
N GLU A 82 6.53 21.41 12.19
CA GLU A 82 5.81 21.09 13.43
C GLU A 82 4.43 20.48 13.21
N GLY A 83 3.65 21.02 12.26
CA GLY A 83 2.32 20.50 11.96
C GLY A 83 2.34 19.10 11.36
N LEU A 84 3.40 18.76 10.61
CA LEU A 84 3.62 17.42 10.08
C LEU A 84 4.06 16.45 11.18
N ILE A 85 5.01 16.86 12.03
CA ILE A 85 5.46 16.07 13.18
C ILE A 85 4.28 15.78 14.12
N SER A 86 3.46 16.79 14.40
CA SER A 86 2.25 16.64 15.21
C SER A 86 1.26 15.68 14.56
N ALA A 87 1.02 15.81 13.25
CA ALA A 87 0.18 14.88 12.50
C ALA A 87 0.68 13.44 12.64
N TYR A 88 1.96 13.19 12.40
CA TYR A 88 2.51 11.83 12.47
C TYR A 88 2.62 11.28 13.88
N SER A 89 2.75 12.14 14.90
CA SER A 89 2.88 11.70 16.29
C SER A 89 1.53 11.50 16.99
N THR A 90 0.50 12.26 16.61
CA THR A 90 -0.80 12.28 17.30
C THR A 90 -1.97 11.86 16.42
N GLY A 91 -1.75 11.78 15.11
CA GLY A 91 -2.80 11.57 14.11
C GLY A 91 -3.52 12.84 13.68
N LYS A 92 -3.19 14.03 14.23
CA LYS A 92 -3.80 15.30 13.86
C LYS A 92 -2.76 16.40 13.67
N GLY A 93 -2.91 17.18 12.62
CA GLY A 93 -2.04 18.33 12.36
C GLY A 93 -2.47 19.09 11.12
N SER A 94 -1.69 20.09 10.73
CA SER A 94 -1.94 20.86 9.53
C SER A 94 -0.63 21.23 8.87
N ILE A 95 -0.58 21.14 7.55
CA ILE A 95 0.55 21.56 6.74
C ILE A 95 0.11 22.62 5.74
N ARG A 96 1.04 23.41 5.21
CA ARG A 96 0.77 24.26 4.05
C ARG A 96 1.33 23.60 2.80
N ILE A 97 0.55 23.66 1.73
CA ILE A 97 0.98 23.20 0.40
C ILE A 97 1.03 24.44 -0.49
N ARG A 98 2.18 24.69 -1.09
CA ARG A 98 2.45 25.83 -1.96
C ARG A 98 2.71 25.34 -3.39
N SER A 99 2.26 26.14 -4.35
CA SER A 99 2.56 25.97 -5.77
C SER A 99 4.06 26.07 -6.04
N LYS A 100 4.54 25.32 -7.03
CA LYS A 100 5.90 25.52 -7.55
C LYS A 100 5.88 26.66 -8.55
N VAL A 101 6.73 27.66 -8.31
CA VAL A 101 6.80 28.88 -9.12
C VAL A 101 8.24 29.24 -9.42
N GLU A 102 8.46 29.84 -10.58
CA GLU A 102 9.73 30.45 -10.99
C GLU A 102 9.45 31.89 -11.44
N ILE A 103 10.38 32.81 -11.13
CA ILE A 103 10.31 34.19 -11.64
C ILE A 103 11.30 34.28 -12.80
N GLU A 104 10.78 34.48 -14.01
CA GLU A 104 11.56 34.64 -15.24
C GLU A 104 11.63 36.13 -15.63
N GLU A 105 12.81 36.61 -16.04
CA GLU A 105 12.95 37.94 -16.63
C GLU A 105 12.91 37.87 -18.16
N LYS A 106 11.95 38.57 -18.79
CA LYS A 106 11.85 38.65 -20.26
C LYS A 106 12.83 39.70 -20.80
N LYS A 107 13.21 39.54 -22.08
CA LYS A 107 14.16 40.43 -22.80
C LYS A 107 13.83 41.92 -22.76
N ASN A 108 12.59 42.29 -22.46
CA ASN A 108 12.11 43.67 -22.33
C ASN A 108 12.19 44.22 -20.90
N GLY A 109 12.85 43.50 -19.98
CA GLY A 109 13.00 43.82 -18.56
C GLY A 109 11.73 43.62 -17.74
N ARG A 110 10.75 42.85 -18.24
CA ARG A 110 9.53 42.51 -17.48
C ARG A 110 9.70 41.15 -16.81
N GLU A 111 9.36 41.09 -15.53
CA GLU A 111 9.28 39.85 -14.78
C GLU A 111 7.97 39.10 -15.09
N VAL A 112 8.03 37.77 -15.05
CA VAL A 112 6.88 36.88 -15.19
C VAL A 112 6.96 35.83 -14.11
N ILE A 113 5.88 35.67 -13.35
CA ILE A 113 5.72 34.56 -12.41
C ILE A 113 5.17 33.38 -13.20
N VAL A 114 5.92 32.29 -13.23
CA VAL A 114 5.56 31.06 -13.94
C VAL A 114 5.19 29.99 -12.92
N VAL A 115 3.92 29.60 -12.90
CA VAL A 115 3.42 28.51 -12.04
C VAL A 115 3.47 27.21 -12.81
N THR A 116 4.20 26.22 -12.28
CA THR A 116 4.41 24.91 -12.92
C THR A 116 3.68 23.77 -12.21
N GLU A 117 3.33 23.95 -10.93
CA GLU A 117 2.61 22.95 -10.12
C GLU A 117 1.63 23.67 -9.19
N ILE A 118 0.46 23.08 -8.95
CA ILE A 118 -0.58 23.64 -8.05
C ILE A 118 -0.86 22.68 -6.88
N PRO A 119 -1.38 23.16 -5.75
CA PRO A 119 -1.63 22.32 -4.59
C PRO A 119 -2.65 21.21 -4.85
N TYR A 120 -2.58 20.16 -4.05
CA TYR A 120 -3.50 19.03 -4.14
C TYR A 120 -4.96 19.47 -3.96
N GLN A 121 -5.86 18.90 -4.76
CA GLN A 121 -7.30 19.22 -4.80
C GLN A 121 -7.66 20.67 -5.18
N VAL A 122 -6.71 21.47 -5.69
CA VAL A 122 -6.99 22.81 -6.23
C VAL A 122 -7.42 22.71 -7.69
N ASN A 123 -8.54 23.37 -8.01
CA ASN A 123 -8.99 23.49 -9.40
C ASN A 123 -8.30 24.69 -10.07
N LYS A 124 -7.51 24.43 -11.13
CA LYS A 124 -6.77 25.47 -11.86
C LYS A 124 -7.68 26.60 -12.38
N LYS A 125 -8.84 26.27 -12.95
CA LYS A 125 -9.75 27.28 -13.52
C LYS A 125 -10.25 28.23 -12.43
N VAL A 126 -10.72 27.68 -11.31
CA VAL A 126 -11.21 28.47 -10.16
C VAL A 126 -10.09 29.32 -9.56
N LEU A 127 -8.87 28.79 -9.51
CA LEU A 127 -7.69 29.56 -9.08
C LEU A 127 -7.45 30.77 -10.00
N LEU A 128 -7.45 30.58 -11.32
CA LEU A 128 -7.21 31.67 -12.28
C LEU A 128 -8.34 32.71 -12.27
N GLU A 129 -9.59 32.28 -12.17
CA GLU A 129 -10.75 33.18 -11.99
C GLU A 129 -10.57 34.04 -10.74
N LYS A 130 -10.18 33.43 -9.61
CA LYS A 130 -9.92 34.17 -8.37
C LYS A 130 -8.78 35.18 -8.51
N ILE A 131 -7.71 34.85 -9.23
CA ILE A 131 -6.62 35.80 -9.49
C ILE A 131 -7.15 36.96 -10.33
N GLY A 132 -7.94 36.67 -11.38
CA GLY A 132 -8.56 37.69 -12.22
C GLY A 132 -9.47 38.65 -11.43
N ASP A 133 -10.29 38.12 -10.53
CA ASP A 133 -11.16 38.93 -9.65
C ASP A 133 -10.32 39.87 -8.76
N LEU A 134 -9.26 39.36 -8.14
CA LEU A 134 -8.37 40.18 -7.29
C LEU A 134 -7.69 41.32 -8.07
N VAL A 135 -7.38 41.10 -9.35
CA VAL A 135 -6.81 42.14 -10.23
C VAL A 135 -7.88 43.16 -10.63
N ASN A 136 -9.07 42.70 -11.03
CA ASN A 136 -10.17 43.56 -11.46
C ASN A 136 -10.68 44.45 -10.33
N GLU A 137 -10.75 43.92 -9.12
CA GLU A 137 -11.14 44.63 -7.89
C GLU A 137 -10.01 45.51 -7.32
N LYS A 138 -8.84 45.55 -7.96
CA LYS A 138 -7.64 46.28 -7.51
C LYS A 138 -7.14 45.87 -6.12
N GLN A 139 -7.43 44.64 -5.70
CA GLN A 139 -6.87 44.07 -4.48
C GLN A 139 -5.40 43.68 -4.67
N ILE A 140 -5.04 43.26 -5.89
CA ILE A 140 -3.65 43.03 -6.32
C ILE A 140 -3.39 43.89 -7.54
N GLU A 141 -2.50 44.88 -7.37
CA GLU A 141 -2.03 45.72 -8.46
C GLU A 141 -0.70 45.22 -9.02
N GLY A 142 -0.32 45.68 -10.23
CA GLY A 142 0.95 45.32 -10.85
C GLY A 142 0.93 44.05 -11.72
N ILE A 143 -0.19 43.33 -11.80
CA ILE A 143 -0.41 42.29 -12.81
C ILE A 143 -0.90 42.94 -14.11
N SER A 144 -0.28 42.58 -15.23
CA SER A 144 -0.63 43.08 -16.56
C SER A 144 -1.47 42.10 -17.36
N GLU A 145 -1.16 40.80 -17.27
CA GLU A 145 -1.82 39.74 -18.04
C GLU A 145 -1.62 38.39 -17.33
N ILE A 146 -2.57 37.47 -17.52
CA ILE A 146 -2.49 36.09 -17.03
C ILE A 146 -2.74 35.17 -18.23
N LEU A 147 -1.78 34.30 -18.52
CA LEU A 147 -1.83 33.36 -19.65
C LEU A 147 -1.74 31.92 -19.14
N ASP A 148 -2.72 31.09 -19.50
CA ASP A 148 -2.67 29.65 -19.28
C ASP A 148 -2.09 28.96 -20.53
N LEU A 149 -0.80 28.61 -20.47
CA LEU A 149 -0.06 27.90 -21.51
C LEU A 149 0.04 26.39 -21.21
N SER A 150 -0.79 25.88 -20.31
CA SER A 150 -0.78 24.47 -19.95
C SER A 150 -1.21 23.59 -21.12
N ASP A 151 -0.58 22.44 -21.25
CA ASP A 151 -0.90 21.46 -22.29
C ASP A 151 -1.05 20.04 -21.69
N ARG A 152 -1.00 19.02 -22.53
CA ARG A 152 -1.07 17.62 -22.07
C ARG A 152 0.19 17.17 -21.29
N LYS A 153 1.30 17.93 -21.37
CA LYS A 153 2.58 17.60 -20.75
C LYS A 153 2.73 18.23 -19.36
N GLY A 154 2.03 19.33 -19.07
CA GLY A 154 2.07 19.93 -17.74
C GLY A 154 1.32 21.25 -17.60
N ILE A 155 1.36 21.78 -16.38
CA ILE A 155 0.83 23.11 -16.06
C ILE A 155 1.90 24.15 -16.36
N ARG A 156 1.52 25.22 -17.06
CA ARG A 156 2.31 26.44 -17.18
C ARG A 156 1.38 27.64 -17.21
N VAL A 157 1.29 28.35 -16.09
CA VAL A 157 0.54 29.60 -16.00
C VAL A 157 1.54 30.74 -15.88
N GLU A 158 1.50 31.68 -16.82
CA GLU A 158 2.33 32.88 -16.80
C GLU A 158 1.52 34.07 -16.27
N ILE A 159 1.99 34.69 -15.20
CA ILE A 159 1.43 35.92 -14.63
C ILE A 159 2.42 37.03 -14.92
N HIS A 160 2.08 37.88 -15.88
CA HIS A 160 2.95 38.94 -16.38
C HIS A 160 2.88 40.18 -15.49
N ILE A 161 4.04 40.67 -15.05
CA ILE A 161 4.16 41.78 -14.13
C ILE A 161 4.41 43.10 -14.89
N LYS A 162 3.81 44.19 -14.41
CA LYS A 162 4.06 45.55 -14.93
C LYS A 162 5.49 45.99 -14.59
N LYS A 163 6.08 46.89 -15.39
CA LYS A 163 7.49 47.30 -15.26
C LYS A 163 7.82 47.99 -13.91
N ASP A 164 6.82 48.59 -13.29
CA ASP A 164 6.89 49.34 -12.04
C ASP A 164 6.52 48.49 -10.81
N ALA A 165 6.23 47.20 -11.00
CA ALA A 165 5.85 46.30 -9.93
C ALA A 165 6.92 45.21 -9.69
N ASN A 166 6.99 44.73 -8.46
CA ASN A 166 7.94 43.70 -8.04
C ASN A 166 7.25 42.32 -8.02
N ALA A 167 7.77 41.36 -8.78
CA ALA A 167 7.17 40.02 -8.89
C ALA A 167 7.14 39.28 -7.54
N GLN A 168 8.16 39.42 -6.69
CA GLN A 168 8.21 38.75 -5.39
C GLN A 168 7.12 39.26 -4.43
N VAL A 169 6.83 40.57 -4.44
CA VAL A 169 5.75 41.16 -3.63
C VAL A 169 4.39 40.64 -4.08
N ILE A 170 4.13 40.63 -5.39
CA ILE A 170 2.88 40.12 -5.97
C ILE A 170 2.73 38.64 -5.68
N LEU A 171 3.79 37.84 -5.85
CA LEU A 171 3.78 36.42 -5.52
C LEU A 171 3.38 36.16 -4.07
N ASN A 172 3.94 36.93 -3.12
CA ASN A 172 3.59 36.85 -1.71
C ASN A 172 2.13 37.22 -1.43
N GLN A 173 1.56 38.19 -2.15
CA GLN A 173 0.13 38.52 -2.08
C GLN A 173 -0.73 37.39 -2.64
N LEU A 174 -0.36 36.84 -3.80
CA LEU A 174 -1.07 35.71 -4.40
C LEU A 174 -1.07 34.48 -3.47
N TYR A 175 0.05 34.17 -2.79
CA TYR A 175 0.07 33.10 -1.79
C TYR A 175 -0.86 33.34 -0.60
N LYS A 176 -1.09 34.59 -0.20
CA LYS A 176 -1.97 34.92 0.93
C LYS A 176 -3.44 34.93 0.54
N MET A 177 -3.75 35.30 -0.70
CA MET A 177 -5.12 35.65 -1.13
C MET A 177 -5.74 34.64 -2.10
N THR A 178 -4.98 33.63 -2.53
CA THR A 178 -5.41 32.65 -3.54
C THR A 178 -5.04 31.23 -3.12
N GLN A 179 -5.53 30.25 -3.88
CA GLN A 179 -5.20 28.84 -3.68
C GLN A 179 -3.81 28.46 -4.23
N LEU A 180 -2.95 29.42 -4.61
CA LEU A 180 -1.53 29.13 -4.85
C LEU A 180 -0.84 28.59 -3.60
N GLN A 181 -1.38 28.87 -2.42
CA GLN A 181 -0.99 28.23 -1.17
C GLN A 181 -2.23 27.89 -0.35
N VAL A 182 -2.34 26.65 0.11
CA VAL A 182 -3.49 26.17 0.88
C VAL A 182 -3.04 25.52 2.18
N SER A 183 -3.91 25.55 3.20
CA SER A 183 -3.75 24.73 4.40
C SER A 183 -4.38 23.37 4.16
N TYR A 184 -3.68 22.29 4.51
CA TYR A 184 -4.17 20.93 4.46
C TYR A 184 -4.22 20.35 5.87
N GLY A 185 -5.43 20.18 6.40
CA GLY A 185 -5.65 19.56 7.71
C GLY A 185 -5.54 18.04 7.61
N ILE A 186 -4.65 17.45 8.42
CA ILE A 186 -4.44 16.01 8.50
C ILE A 186 -5.22 15.47 9.69
N THR A 187 -6.03 14.43 9.46
CA THR A 187 -6.66 13.64 10.52
C THR A 187 -6.62 12.18 10.13
N MET A 188 -5.73 11.43 10.77
CA MET A 188 -5.47 10.01 10.52
C MET A 188 -6.47 9.14 11.28
N LEU A 189 -7.75 9.29 10.94
CA LEU A 189 -8.83 8.48 11.48
C LEU A 189 -9.13 7.31 10.55
N ALA A 190 -9.12 6.10 11.10
CA ALA A 190 -9.45 4.88 10.39
C ALA A 190 -10.25 3.93 11.30
N ILE A 191 -10.73 2.80 10.74
CA ILE A 191 -11.44 1.78 11.49
C ILE A 191 -10.47 0.62 11.76
N LEU A 192 -10.38 0.20 13.02
CA LEU A 192 -9.71 -1.03 13.44
C LEU A 192 -10.66 -1.78 14.36
N ASP A 193 -10.83 -3.08 14.14
CA ASP A 193 -11.76 -3.93 14.91
C ASP A 193 -13.17 -3.33 15.04
N ASN A 194 -13.70 -2.82 13.91
CA ASN A 194 -15.00 -2.16 13.81
C ASN A 194 -15.18 -0.90 14.67
N LYS A 195 -14.08 -0.28 15.12
CA LYS A 195 -14.10 0.96 15.91
C LYS A 195 -13.30 2.07 15.23
N PRO A 196 -13.84 3.31 15.16
CA PRO A 196 -13.07 4.45 14.69
C PRO A 196 -12.00 4.81 15.73
N LYS A 197 -10.77 5.00 15.27
CA LYS A 197 -9.64 5.44 16.09
C LYS A 197 -8.81 6.44 15.30
N ILE A 198 -8.24 7.42 16.00
CA ILE A 198 -7.18 8.29 15.47
C ILE A 198 -5.85 7.58 15.70
N PHE A 199 -5.07 7.42 14.65
CA PHE A 199 -3.80 6.73 14.66
C PHE A 199 -2.65 7.70 14.47
N ASN A 200 -1.55 7.46 15.16
CA ASN A 200 -0.27 8.00 14.74
C ASN A 200 0.32 7.15 13.59
N ILE A 201 1.40 7.63 12.94
CA ILE A 201 1.96 6.96 11.76
C ILE A 201 2.48 5.54 12.08
N LYS A 202 3.10 5.36 13.25
CA LYS A 202 3.63 4.05 13.69
C LYS A 202 2.51 3.04 13.88
N GLU A 203 1.39 3.46 14.47
CA GLU A 203 0.25 2.58 14.69
C GLU A 203 -0.38 2.12 13.37
N ILE A 204 -0.48 2.99 12.35
CA ILE A 204 -0.95 2.60 11.01
C ILE A 204 -0.03 1.56 10.39
N LEU A 205 1.29 1.81 10.39
CA LEU A 205 2.28 0.89 9.84
C LEU A 205 2.26 -0.47 10.57
N THR A 206 2.12 -0.43 11.90
CA THR A 206 2.04 -1.64 12.75
C THR A 206 0.77 -2.43 12.47
N ALA A 207 -0.39 -1.76 12.35
CA ALA A 207 -1.65 -2.39 12.02
C ALA A 207 -1.61 -3.05 10.62
N TYR A 208 -1.02 -2.38 9.63
CA TYR A 208 -0.81 -2.95 8.31
C TYR A 208 0.12 -4.17 8.34
N ALA A 209 1.23 -4.11 9.09
CA ALA A 209 2.13 -5.23 9.25
C ALA A 209 1.45 -6.44 9.92
N ALA A 210 0.60 -6.20 10.92
CA ALA A 210 -0.19 -7.25 11.56
C ALA A 210 -1.16 -7.93 10.59
N HIS A 211 -1.90 -7.13 9.81
CA HIS A 211 -2.78 -7.64 8.74
C HIS A 211 -2.01 -8.48 7.73
N ARG A 212 -0.84 -8.02 7.27
CA ARG A 212 -0.01 -8.79 6.34
C ARG A 212 0.45 -10.13 6.92
N ARG A 213 0.87 -10.17 8.19
CA ARG A 213 1.22 -11.44 8.84
C ARG A 213 0.04 -12.41 8.87
N GLU A 214 -1.15 -11.94 9.21
CA GLU A 214 -2.36 -12.76 9.22
C GLU A 214 -2.69 -13.32 7.83
N VAL A 215 -2.60 -12.48 6.79
CA VAL A 215 -2.81 -12.90 5.39
C VAL A 215 -1.82 -13.99 4.99
N ILE A 216 -0.53 -13.82 5.31
CA ILE A 216 0.49 -14.84 5.00
C ILE A 216 0.21 -16.14 5.76
N VAL A 217 -0.07 -16.08 7.07
CA VAL A 217 -0.37 -17.27 7.87
C VAL A 217 -1.59 -18.01 7.30
N ARG A 218 -2.67 -17.32 6.97
CA ARG A 218 -3.87 -17.93 6.36
C ARG A 218 -3.59 -18.56 5.01
N ARG A 219 -2.81 -17.89 4.15
CA ARG A 219 -2.41 -18.43 2.85
C ARG A 219 -1.54 -19.68 3.02
N THR A 220 -0.54 -19.64 3.90
CA THR A 220 0.34 -20.78 4.19
C THR A 220 -0.44 -21.96 4.77
N GLN A 221 -1.41 -21.73 5.66
CA GLN A 221 -2.27 -22.79 6.18
C GLN A 221 -3.14 -23.41 5.08
N PHE A 222 -3.72 -22.59 4.19
CA PHE A 222 -4.49 -23.09 3.07
C PHE A 222 -3.65 -23.96 2.13
N ASP A 223 -2.42 -23.54 1.83
CA ASP A 223 -1.49 -24.30 1.00
C ASP A 223 -1.05 -25.60 1.70
N LEU A 224 -0.87 -25.56 3.03
CA LEU A 224 -0.55 -26.73 3.83
C LEU A 224 -1.68 -27.76 3.81
N ASP A 225 -2.92 -27.34 4.07
CA ASP A 225 -4.09 -28.21 4.05
C ASP A 225 -4.26 -28.90 2.68
N LYS A 226 -4.00 -28.15 1.61
CA LYS A 226 -4.05 -28.67 0.23
C LYS A 226 -2.91 -29.67 -0.02
N ALA A 227 -1.70 -29.36 0.41
CA ALA A 227 -0.54 -30.22 0.26
C ALA A 227 -0.70 -31.52 1.06
N GLU A 228 -1.18 -31.47 2.31
CA GLU A 228 -1.42 -32.66 3.14
C GLU A 228 -2.50 -33.56 2.54
N LYS A 229 -3.60 -33.00 2.05
CA LYS A 229 -4.63 -33.78 1.32
C LYS A 229 -4.05 -34.46 0.08
N ARG A 230 -3.18 -33.77 -0.66
CA ARG A 230 -2.52 -34.33 -1.84
C ARG A 230 -1.54 -35.45 -1.48
N ALA A 231 -0.70 -35.23 -0.47
CA ALA A 231 0.23 -36.24 0.05
C ALA A 231 -0.52 -37.49 0.52
N HIS A 232 -1.63 -37.32 1.25
CA HIS A 232 -2.46 -38.44 1.71
C HIS A 232 -2.93 -39.33 0.55
N ILE A 233 -3.40 -38.73 -0.55
CA ILE A 233 -3.80 -39.50 -1.75
C ILE A 233 -2.60 -40.21 -2.37
N LEU A 234 -1.48 -39.51 -2.56
CA LEU A 234 -0.27 -40.06 -3.17
C LEU A 234 0.33 -41.22 -2.34
N GLU A 235 0.24 -41.16 -1.02
CA GLU A 235 0.64 -42.24 -0.12
C GLU A 235 -0.19 -43.50 -0.33
N GLY A 236 -1.51 -43.35 -0.46
CA GLY A 236 -2.39 -44.48 -0.77
C GLY A 236 -2.09 -45.09 -2.15
N LEU A 237 -1.89 -44.25 -3.17
CA LEU A 237 -1.50 -44.71 -4.50
C LEU A 237 -0.14 -45.42 -4.49
N LYS A 238 0.84 -44.90 -3.74
CA LYS A 238 2.14 -45.56 -3.59
C LYS A 238 2.01 -46.96 -2.98
N ILE A 239 1.27 -47.10 -1.87
CA ILE A 239 1.02 -48.40 -1.23
C ILE A 239 0.35 -49.36 -2.23
N ALA A 240 -0.63 -48.87 -2.99
CA ALA A 240 -1.33 -49.68 -3.97
C ALA A 240 -0.44 -50.14 -5.13
N LEU A 241 0.45 -49.26 -5.62
CA LEU A 241 1.37 -49.56 -6.71
C LEU A 241 2.47 -50.53 -6.29
N GLU A 242 2.98 -50.42 -5.06
CA GLU A 242 3.94 -51.38 -4.48
C GLU A 242 3.33 -52.78 -4.28
N ASN A 243 2.00 -52.88 -4.15
CA ASN A 243 1.27 -54.12 -3.89
C ASN A 243 0.24 -54.44 -5.00
N ILE A 244 0.52 -54.07 -6.24
CA ILE A 244 -0.50 -54.02 -7.31
C ILE A 244 -1.19 -55.36 -7.59
N GLU A 245 -0.46 -56.48 -7.52
CA GLU A 245 -1.06 -57.81 -7.75
C GLU A 245 -2.14 -58.12 -6.73
N ASP A 246 -1.89 -57.79 -5.46
CA ASP A 246 -2.83 -58.04 -4.36
C ASP A 246 -4.01 -57.06 -4.41
N VAL A 247 -3.77 -55.81 -4.78
CA VAL A 247 -4.84 -54.83 -5.05
C VAL A 247 -5.77 -55.34 -6.16
N ILE A 248 -5.22 -55.85 -7.26
CA ILE A 248 -6.02 -56.43 -8.36
C ILE A 248 -6.81 -57.65 -7.89
N LYS A 249 -6.20 -58.55 -7.09
CA LYS A 249 -6.90 -59.71 -6.52
C LYS A 249 -8.09 -59.29 -5.66
N VAL A 250 -7.90 -58.31 -4.79
CA VAL A 250 -8.98 -57.77 -3.93
C VAL A 250 -10.11 -57.21 -4.79
N ILE A 251 -9.79 -56.33 -5.74
CA ILE A 251 -10.80 -55.69 -6.61
C ILE A 251 -11.56 -56.73 -7.43
N ARG A 252 -10.88 -57.74 -8.00
CA ARG A 252 -11.53 -58.81 -8.80
C ARG A 252 -12.38 -59.77 -7.97
N ALA A 253 -12.08 -59.92 -6.68
CA ALA A 253 -12.84 -60.79 -5.77
C ALA A 253 -14.11 -60.11 -5.22
N SER A 254 -14.16 -58.77 -5.21
CA SER A 254 -15.32 -58.00 -4.78
C SER A 254 -16.43 -57.96 -5.83
N LYS A 255 -17.69 -57.93 -5.39
CA LYS A 255 -18.87 -57.95 -6.27
C LYS A 255 -19.22 -56.57 -6.82
N ASN A 256 -18.85 -55.50 -6.12
CA ASN A 256 -19.15 -54.11 -6.50
C ASN A 256 -18.09 -53.12 -5.95
N PRO A 257 -18.06 -51.87 -6.44
CA PRO A 257 -17.08 -50.87 -6.00
C PRO A 257 -17.13 -50.55 -4.49
N PRO A 258 -18.29 -50.43 -3.83
CA PRO A 258 -18.35 -50.24 -2.37
C PRO A 258 -17.69 -51.38 -1.57
N GLU A 259 -17.89 -52.63 -1.98
CA GLU A 259 -17.24 -53.79 -1.35
C GLU A 259 -15.73 -53.76 -1.59
N ALA A 260 -15.28 -53.46 -2.81
CA ALA A 260 -13.85 -53.34 -3.14
C ALA A 260 -13.18 -52.25 -2.30
N LYS A 261 -13.83 -51.09 -2.17
CA LYS A 261 -13.38 -49.98 -1.32
C LYS A 261 -13.18 -50.44 0.13
N GLN A 262 -14.20 -51.06 0.72
CA GLN A 262 -14.13 -51.53 2.11
C GLN A 262 -12.99 -52.56 2.31
N GLN A 263 -12.80 -53.47 1.36
CA GLN A 263 -11.72 -54.46 1.43
C GLN A 263 -10.33 -53.83 1.27
N LEU A 264 -10.17 -52.83 0.40
CA LEU A 264 -8.92 -52.07 0.26
C LEU A 264 -8.58 -51.32 1.55
N MET A 265 -9.59 -50.67 2.16
CA MET A 265 -9.43 -49.99 3.45
C MET A 265 -8.96 -50.95 4.55
N ILE A 266 -9.60 -52.11 4.70
CA ILE A 266 -9.26 -53.08 5.74
C ILE A 266 -7.87 -53.69 5.50
N ARG A 267 -7.60 -54.17 4.29
CA ARG A 267 -6.40 -54.96 4.00
C ARG A 267 -5.12 -54.12 3.96
N PHE A 268 -5.21 -52.89 3.47
CA PHE A 268 -4.05 -51.99 3.33
C PHE A 268 -4.07 -50.82 4.32
N SER A 269 -5.02 -50.82 5.28
CA SER A 269 -5.18 -49.74 6.28
C SER A 269 -5.31 -48.36 5.63
N LEU A 270 -6.05 -48.28 4.52
CA LEU A 270 -6.24 -47.06 3.73
C LEU A 270 -7.49 -46.30 4.19
N SER A 271 -7.49 -44.99 3.98
CA SER A 271 -8.68 -44.18 4.18
C SER A 271 -9.69 -44.39 3.04
N GLU A 272 -10.91 -43.89 3.25
CA GLU A 272 -11.96 -43.84 2.23
C GLU A 272 -11.49 -43.07 0.97
N VAL A 273 -10.97 -41.84 1.12
CA VAL A 273 -10.47 -41.02 0.01
C VAL A 273 -9.31 -41.68 -0.76
N GLN A 274 -8.37 -42.36 -0.06
CA GLN A 274 -7.29 -43.10 -0.71
C GLN A 274 -7.83 -44.28 -1.53
N SER A 275 -8.77 -45.02 -0.96
CA SER A 275 -9.37 -46.20 -1.61
C SER A 275 -10.18 -45.80 -2.84
N ASP A 276 -10.91 -44.69 -2.79
CA ASP A 276 -11.60 -44.11 -3.95
C ASP A 276 -10.59 -43.74 -5.05
N ALA A 277 -9.50 -43.04 -4.70
CA ALA A 277 -8.47 -42.67 -5.66
C ALA A 277 -7.79 -43.89 -6.32
N ILE A 278 -7.64 -45.00 -5.61
CA ILE A 278 -7.12 -46.26 -6.16
C ILE A 278 -8.11 -46.90 -7.12
N LEU A 279 -9.40 -46.95 -6.77
CA LEU A 279 -10.45 -47.49 -7.64
C LEU A 279 -10.63 -46.68 -8.92
N GLU A 280 -10.38 -45.37 -8.87
CA GLU A 280 -10.41 -44.46 -10.02
C GLU A 280 -9.12 -44.49 -10.87
N MET A 281 -8.10 -45.26 -10.46
CA MET A 281 -6.83 -45.34 -11.16
C MET A 281 -6.98 -45.98 -12.55
N ARG A 282 -6.40 -45.33 -13.56
CA ARG A 282 -6.36 -45.87 -14.94
C ARG A 282 -5.17 -46.81 -15.12
N LEU A 283 -5.35 -47.89 -15.87
CA LEU A 283 -4.29 -48.90 -16.12
C LEU A 283 -2.96 -48.32 -16.64
N GLN A 284 -2.98 -47.23 -17.40
CA GLN A 284 -1.77 -46.54 -17.87
C GLN A 284 -0.84 -46.06 -16.72
N ARG A 285 -1.39 -45.81 -15.52
CA ARG A 285 -0.65 -45.41 -14.31
C ARG A 285 0.26 -46.51 -13.76
N LEU A 286 0.09 -47.75 -14.23
CA LEU A 286 0.91 -48.90 -13.81
C LEU A 286 2.25 -48.98 -14.56
N THR A 287 2.48 -48.13 -15.57
CA THR A 287 3.77 -48.08 -16.26
C THR A 287 4.85 -47.53 -15.34
N SER A 288 6.08 -48.04 -15.43
CA SER A 288 7.18 -47.67 -14.52
C SER A 288 7.44 -46.16 -14.45
N LEU A 289 7.28 -45.46 -15.58
CA LEU A 289 7.41 -43.99 -15.66
C LEU A 289 6.32 -43.26 -14.86
N GLU A 290 5.07 -43.71 -14.92
CA GLU A 290 3.97 -43.09 -14.20
C GLU A 290 4.03 -43.38 -12.69
N VAL A 291 4.51 -44.56 -12.30
CA VAL A 291 4.80 -44.89 -10.90
C VAL A 291 5.89 -43.97 -10.35
N GLN A 292 7.00 -43.80 -11.09
CA GLN A 292 8.09 -42.93 -10.65
C GLN A 292 7.61 -41.49 -10.45
N LYS A 293 6.80 -40.94 -11.37
CA LYS A 293 6.22 -39.60 -11.22
C LYS A 293 5.42 -39.42 -9.93
N ILE A 294 4.65 -40.44 -9.51
CA ILE A 294 3.87 -40.40 -8.27
C ILE A 294 4.80 -40.36 -7.05
N ILE A 295 5.88 -41.13 -7.09
CA ILE A 295 6.90 -41.15 -6.02
C ILE A 295 7.60 -39.78 -5.94
N ASP A 296 8.05 -39.25 -7.08
CA ASP A 296 8.73 -37.96 -7.16
C ASP A 296 7.79 -36.83 -6.67
N GLU A 297 6.53 -36.82 -7.12
CA GLU A 297 5.52 -35.86 -6.67
C GLU A 297 5.30 -35.95 -5.16
N LEU A 298 5.21 -37.16 -4.60
CA LEU A 298 5.05 -37.35 -3.15
C LEU A 298 6.25 -36.77 -2.38
N GLU A 299 7.48 -36.96 -2.87
CA GLU A 299 8.68 -36.41 -2.25
C GLU A 299 8.70 -34.87 -2.29
N GLU A 300 8.33 -34.28 -3.42
CA GLU A 300 8.20 -32.82 -3.56
C GLU A 300 7.13 -32.25 -2.61
N VAL A 301 5.95 -32.86 -2.57
CA VAL A 301 4.87 -32.43 -1.68
C VAL A 301 5.27 -32.57 -0.21
N ARG A 302 6.01 -33.61 0.17
CA ARG A 302 6.53 -33.76 1.54
C ARG A 302 7.52 -32.66 1.90
N LYS A 303 8.43 -32.30 1.00
CA LYS A 303 9.36 -31.16 1.20
C LYS A 303 8.58 -29.86 1.38
N LEU A 304 7.55 -29.63 0.57
CA LEU A 304 6.67 -28.46 0.68
C LEU A 304 5.95 -28.44 2.03
N ILE A 305 5.36 -29.55 2.49
CA ILE A 305 4.69 -29.63 3.79
C ILE A 305 5.64 -29.28 4.93
N ILE A 306 6.88 -29.78 4.89
CA ILE A 306 7.91 -29.46 5.90
C ILE A 306 8.19 -27.96 5.91
N ASP A 307 8.37 -27.35 4.74
CA ASP A 307 8.62 -25.91 4.64
C ASP A 307 7.44 -25.06 5.13
N LEU A 308 6.21 -25.41 4.73
CA LEU A 308 5.00 -24.71 5.16
C LEU A 308 4.78 -24.81 6.67
N LYS A 309 5.01 -25.99 7.28
CA LYS A 309 4.99 -26.17 8.73
C LYS A 309 6.05 -25.34 9.43
N ASP A 310 7.25 -25.24 8.85
CA ASP A 310 8.33 -24.42 9.40
C ASP A 310 8.01 -22.92 9.33
N ILE A 311 7.38 -22.45 8.25
CA ILE A 311 6.88 -21.06 8.12
C ILE A 311 5.85 -20.77 9.21
N LEU A 312 4.86 -21.65 9.41
CA LEU A 312 3.81 -21.47 10.42
C LEU A 312 4.35 -21.52 11.85
N ALA A 313 5.40 -22.32 12.10
CA ALA A 313 6.03 -22.44 13.41
C ALA A 313 6.93 -21.24 13.78
N LYS A 314 7.44 -20.49 12.79
CA LYS A 314 8.43 -19.42 12.99
C LYS A 314 7.91 -18.06 12.53
N PRO A 315 7.49 -17.18 13.45
CA PRO A 315 7.06 -15.82 13.10
C PRO A 315 8.10 -15.00 12.32
N SER A 316 9.40 -15.28 12.50
CA SER A 316 10.47 -14.63 11.73
C SER A 316 10.38 -14.96 10.23
N ARG A 317 10.05 -16.19 9.86
CA ARG A 317 9.88 -16.58 8.45
C ARG A 317 8.67 -15.89 7.81
N VAL A 318 7.58 -15.76 8.56
CA VAL A 318 6.42 -14.96 8.12
C VAL A 318 6.85 -13.51 7.87
N ASN A 319 7.61 -12.91 8.78
CA ASN A 319 8.13 -11.54 8.61
C ASN A 319 9.03 -11.41 7.37
N GLU A 320 9.90 -12.39 7.12
CA GLU A 320 10.79 -12.42 5.95
C GLU A 320 9.99 -12.49 4.65
N ILE A 321 8.97 -13.34 4.58
CA ILE A 321 8.06 -13.43 3.42
C ILE A 321 7.35 -12.09 3.19
N VAL A 322 6.78 -11.50 4.26
CA VAL A 322 6.11 -10.19 4.15
C VAL A 322 7.09 -9.12 3.64
N CYS A 323 8.29 -9.05 4.18
CA CYS A 323 9.29 -8.06 3.74
C CYS A 323 9.71 -8.29 2.28
N THR A 324 9.86 -9.54 1.86
CA THR A 324 10.26 -9.90 0.49
C THR A 324 9.18 -9.50 -0.51
N GLU A 325 7.93 -9.87 -0.25
CA GLU A 325 6.80 -9.49 -1.12
C GLU A 325 6.62 -7.97 -1.20
N LEU A 326 6.78 -7.25 -0.08
CA LEU A 326 6.71 -5.79 -0.07
C LEU A 326 7.86 -5.18 -0.87
N GLN A 327 9.08 -5.70 -0.73
CA GLN A 327 10.24 -5.23 -1.50
C GLN A 327 10.01 -5.42 -3.01
N GLU A 328 9.52 -6.58 -3.43
CA GLU A 328 9.18 -6.85 -4.83
C GLU A 328 8.15 -5.86 -5.39
N VAL A 329 7.13 -5.51 -4.60
CA VAL A 329 6.14 -4.49 -4.97
C VAL A 329 6.79 -3.11 -5.10
N GLY A 330 7.66 -2.76 -4.15
CA GLY A 330 8.40 -1.49 -4.15
C GLY A 330 9.35 -1.36 -5.34
N ASP A 331 10.04 -2.45 -5.73
CA ASP A 331 10.95 -2.45 -6.87
C ASP A 331 10.20 -2.44 -8.21
N LYS A 332 9.02 -3.07 -8.28
CA LYS A 332 8.21 -3.11 -9.50
C LYS A 332 7.42 -1.83 -9.76
N TYR A 333 6.88 -1.20 -8.71
CA TYR A 333 5.93 -0.08 -8.86
C TYR A 333 6.38 1.22 -8.18
N GLY A 334 7.50 1.21 -7.45
CA GLY A 334 8.02 2.38 -6.76
C GLY A 334 8.45 3.48 -7.73
N ASN A 335 8.21 4.72 -7.34
CA ASN A 335 8.56 5.91 -8.09
C ASN A 335 9.38 6.87 -7.21
N LYS A 336 10.04 7.84 -7.86
CA LYS A 336 10.69 8.94 -7.14
C LYS A 336 9.62 9.87 -6.56
N ARG A 337 9.91 10.42 -5.38
CA ARG A 337 9.12 11.47 -4.74
C ARG A 337 8.93 12.65 -5.70
N LYS A 338 7.71 13.20 -5.71
CA LYS A 338 7.34 14.35 -6.53
C LYS A 338 7.28 15.64 -5.72
N THR A 339 6.67 15.55 -4.54
CA THR A 339 6.48 16.71 -3.66
C THR A 339 7.78 17.06 -2.93
N GLU A 340 8.15 18.33 -3.02
CA GLU A 340 9.28 18.90 -2.31
C GLU A 340 8.88 19.27 -0.88
N ILE A 341 9.79 19.10 0.08
CA ILE A 341 9.59 19.49 1.48
C ILE A 341 10.61 20.58 1.80
N SER A 342 10.15 21.79 2.10
CA SER A 342 11.03 22.92 2.36
C SER A 342 11.76 22.77 3.71
N THR A 343 13.10 22.82 3.65
CA THR A 343 14.00 22.73 4.80
C THR A 343 14.02 24.00 5.66
N GLU A 344 13.53 25.15 5.16
CA GLU A 344 13.40 26.39 5.94
C GLU A 344 12.60 26.16 7.24
N THR A 345 11.76 25.13 7.26
CA THR A 345 10.96 24.75 8.43
C THR A 345 11.62 23.77 9.41
N ILE A 346 12.72 23.12 9.02
CA ILE A 346 13.45 22.18 9.89
C ILE A 346 14.45 22.96 10.76
N GLU A 347 15.12 23.97 10.19
CA GLU A 347 16.06 24.82 10.93
C GLU A 347 15.36 25.72 11.95
N SER A 348 14.13 26.19 11.67
CA SER A 348 13.36 27.03 12.61
C SER A 348 12.96 26.32 13.90
N SER A 349 13.05 24.99 13.97
CA SER A 349 12.85 24.24 15.22
C SER A 349 14.09 24.18 16.13
N SER A 350 15.20 24.80 15.69
CA SER A 350 16.44 24.97 16.47
C SER A 350 16.73 26.43 16.88
N PHE A 351 15.97 27.40 16.35
CA PHE A 351 16.10 28.82 16.71
C PHE A 351 15.05 29.20 17.75
N ASN A 352 15.44 29.05 19.02
CA ASN A 352 14.65 29.48 20.17
C ASN A 352 14.51 31.01 20.26
N ALA A 353 13.47 31.42 20.98
CA ALA A 353 12.91 32.75 21.20
C ALA A 353 13.81 33.92 21.67
N GLU A 354 15.14 33.87 21.48
CA GLU A 354 16.07 34.95 21.88
C GLU A 354 16.41 35.95 20.76
N ASP A 355 16.22 35.59 19.48
CA ASP A 355 16.59 36.45 18.34
C ASP A 355 15.54 37.50 17.95
N LEU A 356 14.37 37.53 18.60
CA LEU A 356 13.36 38.58 18.42
C LEU A 356 13.64 39.86 19.25
N ASN A 357 14.72 39.88 20.03
CA ASN A 357 15.11 41.03 20.86
C ASN A 357 16.56 41.52 20.62
N ARG A 358 17.14 41.26 19.45
CA ARG A 358 18.43 41.86 19.06
C ARG A 358 18.48 42.18 17.56
N GLY A 359 18.52 43.47 17.24
CA GLY A 359 18.86 44.00 15.91
C GLY A 359 17.95 45.11 15.44
#